data_AF-A0A6G9ANT7-F1
#
_entry.id   AF-A0A6G9ANT7-F1
#
_cell.length_a   1.000
_cell.length_b   1.000
_cell.length_c   1.000
_cell.angle_alpha   90.00
_cell.angle_beta   90.00
_cell.angle_gamma   90.00
#
_symmetry.space_group_name_H-M   'P 1'
#
loop_
_entity.id
_entity.type
_entity.pdbx_description
1 polymer ?
#
loop_
_entity_poly.entity_id
_entity_poly.type
_entity_poly.pdbx_seq_one_letter_code
_entity_poly.pdbx_strand_id
1 'polypeptide(L)'
;MAQSAILEAELAPYFTTKAPFQFPINFREGFVKYWPIVTLVLLVLALPAILAFLGLGTFLVPVSYAGGFGAGLGYTISMIFSLAGLVLGILALPGLFNRKRSGWVFSYYAQLIGIVSSVVVFNLVGLLFGLLFLMLLFQVRDYYN
;
A
#
# COMPACT_ATOMS: atom_id res chain seq x y z
N MET A 1 -21.36 5.90 12.20
CA MET A 1 -20.80 6.62 11.04
C MET A 1 -19.46 5.96 10.74
N ALA A 2 -19.28 5.33 9.57
CA ALA A 2 -18.03 4.67 9.25
C ALA A 2 -16.89 5.70 9.30
N GLN A 3 -15.83 5.41 10.05
CA GLN A 3 -14.64 6.26 10.16
C GLN A 3 -14.17 6.64 8.74
N SER A 4 -14.24 7.93 8.39
CA SER A 4 -13.69 8.40 7.12
C SER A 4 -12.17 8.33 7.21
N ALA A 5 -11.54 7.68 6.25
CA ALA A 5 -10.08 7.67 6.19
C ALA A 5 -9.55 9.08 5.87
N ILE A 6 -8.29 9.33 6.21
CA ILE A 6 -7.68 10.65 5.97
C ILE A 6 -7.74 11.00 4.48
N LEU A 7 -8.13 12.23 4.12
CA LEU A 7 -8.28 12.71 2.73
C LEU A 7 -9.30 11.95 1.86
N GLU A 8 -10.09 11.03 2.42
CA GLU A 8 -10.99 10.20 1.63
C GLU A 8 -12.05 11.02 0.87
N ALA A 9 -12.69 11.96 1.55
CA ALA A 9 -13.76 12.78 0.97
C ALA A 9 -13.24 13.69 -0.15
N GLU A 10 -12.00 14.17 -0.01
CA GLU A 10 -11.34 15.06 -0.96
C GLU A 10 -10.87 14.30 -2.20
N LEU A 11 -10.35 13.08 -2.03
CA LEU A 11 -9.82 12.25 -3.10
C LEU A 11 -10.90 11.47 -3.86
N ALA A 12 -12.02 11.14 -3.21
CA ALA A 12 -13.14 10.43 -3.82
C ALA A 12 -13.57 11.02 -5.17
N PRO A 13 -13.86 12.34 -5.32
CA PRO A 13 -14.27 12.89 -6.62
C PRO A 13 -13.18 12.78 -7.70
N TYR A 14 -11.89 12.83 -7.34
CA TYR A 14 -10.81 12.74 -8.31
C TYR A 14 -10.62 11.33 -8.86
N PHE A 15 -10.85 10.30 -8.04
CA PHE A 15 -10.67 8.90 -8.44
C PHE A 15 -11.95 8.18 -8.90
N THR A 16 -13.11 8.82 -8.75
CA THR A 16 -14.41 8.31 -9.21
C THR A 16 -14.97 9.16 -10.35
N THR A 17 -15.47 10.36 -10.09
CA THR A 17 -16.21 11.14 -11.09
C THR A 17 -15.32 11.89 -12.07
N LYS A 18 -14.16 12.40 -11.62
CA LYS A 18 -13.20 13.15 -12.43
C LYS A 18 -12.02 12.30 -12.91
N ALA A 19 -12.06 10.98 -12.69
CA ALA A 19 -10.98 10.11 -13.08
C ALA A 19 -10.83 10.07 -14.61
N PRO A 20 -9.60 9.98 -15.13
CA PRO A 20 -9.37 9.91 -16.57
C PRO A 20 -9.98 8.65 -17.21
N PHE A 21 -10.15 7.58 -16.43
CA PHE A 21 -10.82 6.36 -16.85
C PHE A 21 -11.41 5.61 -15.66
N GLN A 22 -12.38 4.75 -15.95
CA GLN A 22 -13.01 3.85 -14.99
C GLN A 22 -12.71 2.41 -15.39
N PHE A 23 -12.34 1.58 -14.42
CA PHE A 23 -12.14 0.15 -14.69
C PHE A 23 -13.50 -0.51 -14.99
N PRO A 24 -13.56 -1.45 -15.95
CA PRO A 24 -14.77 -2.21 -16.22
C PRO A 24 -15.30 -2.89 -14.95
N ILE A 25 -16.61 -2.98 -14.81
CA ILE A 25 -17.26 -3.55 -13.62
C ILE A 25 -16.76 -4.98 -13.36
N ASN A 26 -16.68 -5.80 -14.40
CA ASN A 26 -16.17 -7.17 -14.31
C ASN A 26 -14.74 -7.24 -13.74
N PHE A 27 -13.90 -6.26 -14.07
CA PHE A 27 -12.53 -6.18 -13.54
C PHE A 27 -12.54 -5.79 -12.06
N ARG A 28 -13.38 -4.83 -11.67
CA ARG A 28 -13.53 -4.40 -10.28
C ARG A 28 -14.04 -5.52 -9.37
N GLU A 29 -15.03 -6.26 -9.83
CA GLU A 29 -15.54 -7.44 -9.12
C GLU A 29 -14.50 -8.54 -8.99
N GLY A 30 -13.79 -8.82 -10.10
CA GLY A 30 -12.67 -9.75 -10.11
C GLY A 30 -11.58 -9.33 -9.12
N PHE A 31 -11.22 -8.05 -9.11
CA PHE A 31 -10.26 -7.49 -8.16
C PHE A 31 -10.71 -7.74 -6.71
N VAL A 32 -11.90 -7.33 -6.31
CA VAL A 32 -12.38 -7.54 -4.92
C VAL A 32 -12.42 -9.01 -4.53
N LYS A 33 -12.73 -9.89 -5.49
CA LYS A 33 -12.79 -11.35 -5.27
C LYS A 33 -11.42 -11.99 -5.13
N TYR A 34 -10.47 -11.66 -6.01
CA TYR A 34 -9.18 -12.35 -6.11
C TYR A 34 -8.05 -11.62 -5.38
N TRP A 35 -8.14 -10.31 -5.18
CA TRP A 35 -7.12 -9.50 -4.50
C TRP A 35 -6.73 -10.01 -3.11
N PRO A 36 -7.66 -10.45 -2.23
CA PRO A 36 -7.28 -10.99 -0.93
C PRO A 36 -6.39 -12.24 -1.04
N ILE A 37 -6.70 -13.12 -2.01
CA ILE A 37 -5.95 -14.35 -2.30
C ILE A 37 -4.59 -14.01 -2.90
N VAL A 38 -4.56 -13.11 -3.88
CA VAL A 38 -3.32 -12.64 -4.52
C VAL A 38 -2.39 -12.03 -3.46
N THR A 39 -2.92 -11.18 -2.59
CA THR A 39 -2.14 -10.55 -1.51
C THR A 39 -1.57 -11.60 -0.55
N LEU A 40 -2.39 -12.59 -0.15
CA LEU A 40 -1.93 -13.66 0.73
C LEU A 40 -0.82 -14.50 0.09
N VAL A 41 -0.99 -14.90 -1.17
CA VAL A 41 0.03 -15.67 -1.90
C VAL A 41 1.32 -14.88 -2.06
N LEU A 42 1.23 -13.60 -2.46
CA LEU A 42 2.41 -12.73 -2.57
C LEU A 42 3.11 -12.55 -1.23
N LEU A 43 2.36 -12.45 -0.13
CA LEU A 43 2.95 -12.34 1.20
C LEU A 43 3.71 -13.61 1.62
N VAL A 44 3.15 -14.78 1.34
CA VAL A 44 3.82 -16.07 1.62
C VAL A 44 5.07 -16.23 0.77
N LEU A 45 5.01 -15.89 -0.52
CA LEU A 45 6.17 -15.94 -1.42
C LEU A 45 7.24 -14.90 -1.05
N ALA A 46 6.83 -13.73 -0.56
CA ALA A 46 7.73 -12.70 -0.08
C ALA A 46 8.30 -12.99 1.31
N LEU A 47 7.79 -13.98 2.05
CA LEU A 47 8.17 -14.24 3.44
C LEU A 47 9.69 -14.42 3.61
N PRO A 48 10.42 -15.18 2.76
CA PRO A 48 11.87 -15.26 2.86
C PRO A 48 12.56 -13.91 2.67
N ALA A 49 12.09 -13.09 1.73
CA ALA A 49 12.61 -11.75 1.49
C ALA A 49 12.31 -10.80 2.65
N ILE A 50 11.12 -10.90 3.25
CA ILE A 50 10.74 -10.15 4.45
C ILE A 50 11.66 -10.51 5.62
N LEU A 51 11.91 -11.80 5.86
CA LEU A 51 12.81 -12.24 6.92
C LEU A 51 14.25 -11.77 6.69
N ALA A 52 14.74 -11.88 5.45
CA ALA A 52 16.05 -11.36 5.07
C ALA A 52 16.12 -9.84 5.26
N PHE A 53 15.08 -9.11 4.88
CA PHE A 53 14.98 -7.66 5.08
C PHE A 53 14.96 -7.27 6.55
N LEU A 54 14.22 -7.99 7.39
CA LEU A 54 14.19 -7.75 8.83
C LEU A 54 15.54 -8.05 9.51
N GLY A 55 16.23 -9.12 9.10
CA GLY A 55 17.54 -9.48 9.64
C GLY A 55 18.69 -8.66 9.06
N LEU A 56 18.97 -8.83 7.77
CA LEU A 56 20.08 -8.14 7.09
C LEU A 56 19.82 -6.64 7.00
N GLY A 57 18.58 -6.23 6.77
CA GLY A 57 18.27 -4.81 6.65
C GLY A 57 18.52 -4.05 7.95
N THR A 58 18.25 -4.65 9.11
CA THR A 58 18.55 -4.01 10.41
C THR A 58 20.04 -4.02 10.69
N PHE A 59 20.74 -5.10 10.35
CA PHE A 59 22.20 -5.19 10.45
C PHE A 59 22.93 -4.14 9.60
N LEU A 60 22.36 -3.76 8.45
CA LEU A 60 22.94 -2.74 7.56
C LEU A 60 22.66 -1.30 8.01
N VAL A 61 21.83 -1.07 9.04
CA VAL A 61 21.55 0.29 9.53
C VAL A 61 22.83 1.03 9.90
N PRO A 62 23.75 0.53 10.76
CA PRO A 62 24.98 1.25 11.09
C PRO A 62 25.87 1.51 9.86
N VAL A 63 25.92 0.56 8.93
CA VAL A 63 26.68 0.68 7.67
C VAL A 63 26.13 1.79 6.79
N SER A 64 24.80 1.97 6.76
CA SER A 64 24.18 3.04 5.98
C SER A 64 24.60 4.45 6.44
N TYR A 65 24.93 4.64 7.72
CA TYR A 65 25.45 5.90 8.26
C TYR A 65 26.93 6.15 7.90
N ALA A 66 27.68 5.12 7.49
CA ALA A 66 29.03 5.32 6.96
C ALA A 66 29.03 6.08 5.63
N GLY A 67 27.93 6.01 4.86
CA GLY A 67 27.69 6.85 3.67
C GLY A 67 27.29 8.30 3.99
N GLY A 68 27.30 8.69 5.27
CA GLY A 68 26.88 10.01 5.75
C GLY A 68 25.50 10.00 6.40
N PHE A 69 25.22 11.05 7.18
CA PHE A 69 23.99 11.16 7.96
C PHE A 69 22.72 11.12 7.10
N GLY A 70 22.74 11.79 5.94
CA GLY A 70 21.60 11.80 5.00
C GLY A 70 21.28 10.41 4.44
N ALA A 71 22.31 9.63 4.09
CA ALA A 71 22.13 8.26 3.60
C ALA A 71 21.57 7.33 4.69
N GLY A 72 22.11 7.41 5.90
CA GLY A 72 21.64 6.61 7.03
C GLY A 72 20.21 6.93 7.46
N LEU A 73 19.84 8.22 7.51
CA LEU A 73 18.46 8.62 7.76
C LEU A 73 17.52 8.18 6.65
N GLY A 74 17.88 8.38 5.39
CA GLY A 74 17.06 7.97 4.25
C GLY A 74 16.78 6.48 4.24
N TYR A 75 17.81 5.66 4.53
CA TYR A 75 17.69 4.22 4.69
C TYR A 75 16.74 3.85 5.83
N THR A 76 16.94 4.44 7.01
CA THR A 76 16.13 4.14 8.21
C THR A 76 14.66 4.51 8.01
N ILE A 77 14.37 5.68 7.46
CA ILE A 77 12.99 6.14 7.17
C ILE A 77 12.33 5.22 6.15
N SER A 78 13.04 4.87 5.07
CA SER A 78 12.52 3.94 4.05
C SER A 78 12.21 2.56 4.63
N MET A 79 13.05 2.10 5.56
CA MET A 79 12.84 0.84 6.27
C MET A 79 11.57 0.88 7.12
N ILE A 80 11.38 1.95 7.90
CA ILE A 80 10.20 2.14 8.75
C ILE A 80 8.92 2.19 7.90
N PHE A 81 8.93 2.94 6.79
CA PHE A 81 7.76 3.04 5.92
C PHE A 81 7.41 1.70 5.25
N SER A 82 8.42 0.96 4.79
CA SER A 82 8.23 -0.38 4.23
C SER A 82 7.60 -1.33 5.25
N LEU A 83 8.06 -1.27 6.51
CA LEU A 83 7.50 -2.08 7.60
C LEU A 83 6.07 -1.69 7.95
N ALA A 84 5.78 -0.38 8.06
CA ALA A 84 4.44 0.10 8.32
C ALA A 84 3.47 -0.33 7.21
N GLY A 85 3.89 -0.21 5.94
CA GLY A 85 3.11 -0.69 4.79
C GLY A 85 2.85 -2.19 4.82
N LEU A 86 3.86 -3.00 5.17
CA LEU A 86 3.73 -4.44 5.31
C LEU A 86 2.75 -4.83 6.43
N VAL A 87 2.86 -4.19 7.60
CA VAL A 87 1.95 -4.44 8.73
C VAL A 87 0.52 -4.08 8.36
N LEU A 88 0.30 -2.92 7.73
CA LEU A 88 -1.04 -2.52 7.26
C LEU A 88 -1.58 -3.49 6.20
N GLY A 89 -0.75 -3.97 5.29
CA GLY A 89 -1.13 -4.99 4.32
C GLY A 89 -1.60 -6.30 4.97
N ILE A 90 -0.89 -6.76 6.01
CA ILE A 90 -1.30 -7.93 6.80
C ILE A 90 -2.62 -7.67 7.53
N LEU A 91 -2.76 -6.51 8.18
CA LEU A 91 -3.97 -6.13 8.89
C LEU A 91 -5.17 -5.94 7.95
N ALA A 92 -4.93 -5.61 6.68
CA ALA A 92 -5.97 -5.52 5.67
C ALA A 92 -6.56 -6.89 5.32
N LEU A 93 -5.77 -7.97 5.35
CA LEU A 93 -6.19 -9.30 4.86
C LEU A 93 -7.51 -9.79 5.45
N PRO A 94 -7.73 -9.83 6.79
CA PRO A 94 -9.01 -10.26 7.34
C PRO A 94 -10.19 -9.43 6.88
N GLY A 95 -9.99 -8.11 6.73
CA GLY A 95 -11.03 -7.21 6.22
C GLY A 95 -11.28 -7.40 4.73
N LEU A 96 -10.23 -7.64 3.94
CA LEU A 96 -10.30 -7.88 2.51
C LEU A 96 -11.06 -9.17 2.19
N PHE A 97 -10.79 -10.27 2.90
CA PHE A 97 -11.53 -11.54 2.76
C PHE A 97 -13.01 -11.40 3.11
N ASN A 98 -13.32 -10.63 4.15
CA ASN A 98 -14.69 -10.46 4.62
C ASN A 98 -15.42 -9.26 3.98
N ARG A 99 -14.80 -8.61 2.99
CA ARG A 99 -15.33 -7.39 2.35
C ARG A 99 -15.76 -6.32 3.36
N LYS A 100 -14.99 -6.19 4.43
CA LYS A 100 -15.23 -5.20 5.49
C LYS A 100 -14.54 -3.89 5.17
N ARG A 101 -15.17 -2.80 5.58
CA ARG A 101 -14.63 -1.45 5.48
C ARG A 101 -13.21 -1.32 6.02
N SER A 102 -12.91 -2.00 7.13
CA SER A 102 -11.56 -1.99 7.73
C SER A 102 -10.48 -2.51 6.79
N GLY A 103 -10.77 -3.50 5.95
CA GLY A 103 -9.81 -4.03 4.97
C GLY A 103 -9.45 -3.01 3.90
N TRP A 104 -10.45 -2.26 3.44
CA TRP A 104 -10.25 -1.15 2.51
C TRP A 104 -9.42 -0.04 3.15
N VAL A 105 -9.74 0.35 4.38
CA VAL A 105 -9.03 1.42 5.11
C VAL A 105 -7.55 1.08 5.32
N PHE A 106 -7.23 -0.14 5.75
CA PHE A 106 -5.83 -0.55 5.89
C PHE A 106 -5.09 -0.62 4.55
N SER A 107 -5.77 -1.10 3.49
CA SER A 107 -5.20 -1.10 2.13
C SER A 107 -4.93 0.31 1.62
N TYR A 108 -5.83 1.25 1.92
CA TYR A 108 -5.68 2.67 1.60
C TYR A 108 -4.45 3.27 2.29
N TYR A 109 -4.28 3.05 3.60
CA TYR A 109 -3.10 3.56 4.31
C TYR A 109 -1.79 2.91 3.84
N ALA A 110 -1.79 1.61 3.57
CA ALA A 110 -0.63 0.93 2.99
C ALA A 110 -0.25 1.56 1.64
N GLN A 111 -1.25 1.86 0.80
CA GLN A 111 -1.04 2.48 -0.51
C GLN A 111 -0.51 3.92 -0.40
N LEU A 112 -1.02 4.71 0.54
CA LEU A 112 -0.50 6.07 0.80
C LEU A 112 0.97 6.03 1.22
N ILE A 113 1.34 5.13 2.12
CA ILE A 113 2.74 4.98 2.54
C ILE A 113 3.63 4.61 1.35
N GLY A 114 3.18 3.69 0.49
CA GLY A 114 3.91 3.31 -0.72
C GLY A 114 4.10 4.47 -1.70
N ILE A 115 3.07 5.33 -1.86
CA ILE A 115 3.15 6.55 -2.68
C ILE A 115 4.16 7.53 -2.08
N VAL A 116 4.07 7.82 -0.78
CA VAL A 116 5.01 8.73 -0.11
C VAL A 116 6.44 8.21 -0.21
N SER A 117 6.66 6.91 0.00
CA SER A 117 7.98 6.28 -0.15
C SER A 117 8.51 6.42 -1.58
N SER A 118 7.65 6.24 -2.59
CA SER A 118 8.04 6.41 -4.00
C SER A 118 8.46 7.84 -4.31
N VAL A 119 7.80 8.84 -3.71
CA VAL A 119 8.20 10.25 -3.84
C VAL A 119 9.54 10.51 -3.18
N VAL A 120 9.76 10.02 -1.96
CA VAL A 120 11.00 10.22 -1.20
C VAL A 120 12.21 9.65 -1.95
N VAL A 121 12.04 8.50 -2.62
CA VAL A 121 13.12 7.80 -3.34
C VAL A 121 13.13 8.15 -4.85
N PHE A 122 12.32 9.12 -5.29
CA PHE A 122 12.20 9.54 -6.70
C PHE A 122 11.86 8.39 -7.67
N ASN A 123 11.12 7.39 -7.21
CA ASN A 123 10.67 6.27 -8.03
C ASN A 123 9.38 6.63 -8.78
N LEU A 124 9.53 7.24 -9.96
CA LEU A 124 8.41 7.65 -10.80
C LEU A 124 7.52 6.48 -11.23
N VAL A 125 8.11 5.33 -11.55
CA VAL A 125 7.37 4.13 -11.96
C VAL A 125 6.50 3.63 -10.81
N GLY A 126 7.08 3.50 -9.61
CA GLY A 126 6.36 3.13 -8.40
C GLY A 126 5.25 4.11 -8.04
N LEU A 127 5.52 5.41 -8.20
CA LEU A 127 4.52 6.46 -7.99
C LEU A 127 3.31 6.30 -8.92
N LEU A 128 3.55 6.09 -10.22
CA LEU A 128 2.47 5.93 -11.21
C LEU A 128 1.61 4.69 -10.91
N PHE A 129 2.23 3.54 -10.68
CA PHE A 129 1.50 2.33 -10.32
C PHE A 129 0.77 2.49 -8.98
N GLY A 130 1.37 3.19 -8.03
CA GLY A 130 0.73 3.46 -6.74
C GLY A 130 -0.52 4.33 -6.87
N LEU A 131 -0.47 5.38 -7.69
CA LEU A 131 -1.63 6.23 -7.97
C LEU A 131 -2.73 5.47 -8.74
N LEU A 132 -2.34 4.62 -9.69
CA LEU A 132 -3.28 3.77 -10.41
C LEU A 132 -3.97 2.78 -9.47
N PHE A 133 -3.22 2.15 -8.57
CA PHE A 133 -3.78 1.24 -7.57
C PHE A 133 -4.67 1.97 -6.57
N LEU A 134 -4.27 3.17 -6.13
CA LEU A 134 -5.09 4.02 -5.27
C LEU A 134 -6.43 4.35 -5.95
N MET A 135 -6.40 4.72 -7.23
CA MET A 135 -7.61 4.96 -8.00
C MET A 135 -8.50 3.72 -8.06
N LEU A 136 -7.93 2.55 -8.34
CA LEU A 136 -8.68 1.29 -8.34
C LEU A 136 -9.34 1.03 -6.98
N LEU A 137 -8.62 1.25 -5.86
CA LEU A 137 -9.17 1.14 -4.51
C LEU A 137 -10.39 2.05 -4.32
N PHE A 138 -10.35 3.30 -4.75
CA PHE A 138 -11.51 4.20 -4.67
C PHE A 138 -12.69 3.71 -5.51
N GLN A 139 -12.44 3.16 -6.70
CA GLN A 139 -13.50 2.65 -7.57
C GLN A 139 -14.14 1.35 -7.08
N VAL A 140 -13.45 0.57 -6.24
CA VAL A 140 -13.99 -0.63 -5.61
C VAL A 140 -14.45 -0.40 -4.16
N ARG A 141 -14.40 0.85 -3.69
CA ARG A 141 -14.72 1.20 -2.31
C ARG A 141 -16.09 0.70 -1.88
N ASP A 142 -17.08 0.85 -2.76
CA ASP A 142 -18.47 0.53 -2.47
C ASP A 142 -18.75 -0.98 -2.38
N TYR A 143 -17.76 -1.83 -2.69
CA TYR A 143 -17.81 -3.27 -2.45
C TYR A 143 -17.43 -3.67 -1.00
N TYR A 144 -16.97 -2.72 -0.18
CA TYR A 144 -16.56 -2.94 1.21
C TYR A 144 -17.48 -2.20 2.19
N ASN A 145 -18.21 -2.96 3.01
CA ASN A 145 -19.20 -2.46 3.97
C ASN A 145 -18.69 -2.44 5.42
#